data_AF-A0A533XLU1-F1
#
_entry.id   AF-A0A533XLU1-F1
#
_cell.length_a   1.000
_cell.length_b   1.000
_cell.length_c   1.000
_cell.angle_alpha   90.00
_cell.angle_beta   90.00
_cell.angle_gamma   90.00
#
_symmetry.space_group_name_H-M   'P 1'
#
loop_
_entity.id
_entity.type
_entity.pdbx_description
1 polymer ?
#
loop_
_entity_poly.entity_id
_entity_poly.type
_entity_poly.pdbx_seq_one_letter_code
_entity_poly.pdbx_strand_id
1 'polypeptide(L)' 'DLVTLIQQIKVVEEQVRIAGEALTLASQRYKLGLSSIVEVTQSEVAATEAETRLAATQYDAKIAEARLRFAIGGI' A
#
# COMPACT_ATOMS: atom_id res chain seq x y z
N ASP A 1 0.78 -6.50 17.97
CA ASP A 1 -0.66 -6.72 18.27
C ASP A 1 -1.51 -6.67 17.01
N LEU A 2 -2.52 -7.54 16.91
CA LEU A 2 -3.41 -7.65 15.75
C LEU A 2 -4.21 -6.36 15.49
N VAL A 3 -4.68 -5.71 16.55
CA VAL A 3 -5.44 -4.45 16.44
C VAL A 3 -4.60 -3.34 15.78
N THR A 4 -3.32 -3.24 16.15
CA THR A 4 -2.37 -2.29 15.55
C THR A 4 -2.17 -2.58 14.06
N LEU A 5 -2.03 -3.85 13.67
CA LEU A 5 -1.87 -4.24 12.27
C LEU A 5 -3.12 -3.90 11.43
N ILE A 6 -4.33 -4.08 11.98
CA ILE A 6 -5.56 -3.69 11.30
C ILE A 6 -5.63 -2.17 11.07
N GLN A 7 -5.21 -1.36 12.04
CA GLN A 7 -5.15 0.10 11.86
C GLN A 7 -4.07 0.49 10.83
N GLN A 8 -2.92 -0.18 10.86
CA GLN A 8 -1.86 0.02 9.87
C GLN A 8 -2.32 -0.32 8.46
N ILE A 9 -3.09 -1.40 8.26
CA ILE A 9 -3.67 -1.74 6.94
C ILE A 9 -4.46 -0.55 6.40
N LYS A 10 -5.35 0.05 7.18
CA LYS A 10 -6.16 1.21 6.74
C LYS A 10 -5.29 2.40 6.32
N VAL A 11 -4.22 2.66 7.08
CA VAL A 11 -3.27 3.75 6.76
C VAL A 11 -2.53 3.44 5.45
N VAL A 12 -2.11 2.19 5.25
CA VAL A 12 -1.37 1.80 4.04
C VAL A 12 -2.30 1.71 2.82
N GLU A 13 -3.56 1.32 2.98
CA GLU A 13 -4.58 1.40 1.92
C GLU A 13 -4.77 2.85 1.43
N GLU A 14 -4.83 3.80 2.37
CA GLU A 14 -4.91 5.22 2.03
C GLU A 14 -3.63 5.70 1.32
N GLN A 15 -2.46 5.22 1.72
CA GLN A 15 -1.20 5.53 1.01
C GLN A 15 -1.20 4.99 -0.42
N VAL A 16 -1.73 3.80 -0.66
CA VAL A 16 -1.89 3.25 -2.02
C VAL A 16 -2.80 4.15 -2.85
N ARG A 17 -3.94 4.58 -2.27
CA ARG A 17 -4.87 5.50 -2.95
C ARG A 17 -4.18 6.80 -3.35
N ILE A 18 -3.48 7.44 -2.41
CA ILE A 18 -2.75 8.69 -2.66
C ILE A 18 -1.66 8.51 -3.73
N ALA A 19 -0.90 7.40 -3.68
CA ALA A 19 0.12 7.12 -4.68
C ALA A 19 -0.47 6.90 -6.08
N GLY A 20 -1.62 6.23 -6.17
CA GLY A 20 -2.37 6.08 -7.43
C GLY A 20 -2.89 7.40 -8.00
N GLU A 21 -3.35 8.31 -7.14
CA GLU A 21 -3.75 9.66 -7.54
C GLU A 21 -2.56 10.48 -8.04
N ALA A 22 -1.41 10.38 -7.37
CA ALA A 22 -0.17 11.02 -7.81
C ALA A 22 0.29 10.51 -9.19
N LEU A 23 0.25 9.19 -9.42
CA LEU A 23 0.53 8.59 -10.72
C LEU A 23 -0.43 9.09 -11.80
N THR A 24 -1.72 9.18 -11.48
CA THR A 24 -2.73 9.71 -12.40
C THR A 24 -2.41 11.16 -12.78
N LEU A 25 -2.08 12.00 -11.81
CA LEU A 25 -1.69 13.40 -12.03
C LEU A 25 -0.42 13.52 -12.87
N ALA A 26 0.63 12.76 -12.54
CA ALA A 26 1.89 12.74 -13.30
C ALA A 26 1.66 12.33 -14.75
N SER A 27 0.85 11.29 -14.97
CA SER A 27 0.47 10.81 -16.30
C SER A 27 -0.29 11.87 -17.11
N GLN A 28 -1.21 12.60 -16.48
CA GLN A 28 -1.93 13.69 -17.13
C GLN A 28 -0.99 14.85 -17.50
N ARG A 29 -0.11 15.26 -16.58
CA ARG A 29 0.87 16.33 -16.84
C ARG A 29 1.83 15.95 -17.97
N TYR A 30 2.29 14.70 -18.01
CA TYR A 30 3.14 14.20 -19.10
C TYR A 30 2.42 14.26 -20.45
N LYS A 31 1.16 13.81 -20.52
CA LYS A 31 0.33 13.89 -21.75
C LYS A 31 0.14 15.32 -22.25
N LEU A 32 0.12 16.29 -21.36
CA LEU A 32 0.02 17.72 -21.67
C LEU A 32 1.38 18.39 -21.95
N GLY A 33 2.49 17.66 -21.86
CA GLY A 33 3.85 18.21 -22.00
C GLY A 33 4.31 19.07 -20.81
N LEU A 34 3.62 18.99 -19.67
CA LEU A 34 3.86 19.77 -18.45
C LEU A 34 4.75 19.02 -17.42
N SER A 35 5.23 17.85 -17.79
CA SER A 35 6.05 16.96 -16.96
C SER A 35 6.88 16.03 -17.87
N SER A 36 7.90 15.40 -17.28
CA SER A 36 8.75 14.43 -17.96
C SER A 36 8.25 13.00 -17.76
N ILE A 37 8.56 12.10 -18.69
CA ILE A 37 8.29 10.66 -18.53
C ILE A 37 8.94 10.09 -17.25
N VAL A 38 10.06 10.68 -16.81
CA VAL A 38 10.76 10.28 -15.59
C VAL A 38 9.92 10.52 -14.33
N GLU A 39 9.09 11.58 -14.29
CA GLU A 39 8.17 11.83 -13.16
C GLU A 39 7.03 10.82 -13.13
N VAL A 40 6.56 10.36 -14.30
CA VAL A 40 5.58 9.27 -14.42
C VAL A 40 6.17 7.99 -13.86
N THR A 41 7.36 7.59 -14.33
CA THR A 41 8.02 6.36 -13.86
C THR A 41 8.31 6.39 -12.36
N GLN A 42 8.72 7.54 -11.80
CA GLN A 42 8.88 7.66 -10.35
C GLN A 42 7.56 7.48 -9.60
N SER A 43 6.46 8.02 -10.13
CA SER A 43 5.13 7.85 -9.55
C SER A 43 4.63 6.40 -9.65
N GLU A 44 4.95 5.70 -10.75
CA GLU A 44 4.67 4.26 -10.91
C GLU A 44 5.41 3.44 -9.85
N VAL A 45 6.71 3.70 -9.67
CA VAL A 45 7.51 3.05 -8.61
C VAL A 45 6.90 3.31 -7.24
N ALA A 46 6.56 4.56 -6.92
CA ALA A 46 5.96 4.91 -5.64
C ALA A 46 4.62 4.20 -5.38
N ALA A 47 3.77 4.07 -6.42
CA ALA A 47 2.52 3.32 -6.35
C ALA A 47 2.76 1.83 -6.11
N THR A 48 3.65 1.20 -6.88
CA THR A 48 4.01 -0.21 -6.71
C THR A 48 4.64 -0.50 -5.34
N GLU A 49 5.47 0.39 -4.82
CA GLU A 49 6.02 0.27 -3.48
C GLU A 49 4.92 0.36 -2.40
N ALA A 50 3.95 1.26 -2.57
CA ALA A 50 2.82 1.37 -1.65
C ALA A 50 1.98 0.08 -1.65
N GLU A 51 1.69 -0.48 -2.83
CA GLU A 51 0.97 -1.75 -2.97
C GLU A 51 1.74 -2.92 -2.33
N THR A 52 3.06 -2.95 -2.52
CA THR A 52 3.93 -3.96 -1.90
C THR A 52 3.90 -3.87 -0.38
N ARG A 53 3.93 -2.64 0.18
CA ARG A 53 3.78 -2.42 1.63
C ARG A 53 2.42 -2.86 2.15
N LEU A 54 1.35 -2.64 1.38
CA LEU A 54 0.01 -3.10 1.75
C LEU A 54 -0.03 -4.62 1.85
N ALA A 55 0.49 -5.31 0.83
CA ALA A 55 0.55 -6.77 0.80
C ALA A 55 1.34 -7.34 1.99
N ALA A 56 2.50 -6.74 2.31
CA ALA A 56 3.30 -7.14 3.47
C ALA A 56 2.53 -6.96 4.79
N THR A 57 1.88 -5.81 4.98
CA THR A 57 1.11 -5.52 6.20
C THR A 57 -0.08 -6.48 6.37
N GLN A 58 -0.77 -6.80 5.27
CA GLN A 58 -1.85 -7.80 5.27
C GLN A 58 -1.34 -9.20 5.62
N TYR A 59 -0.16 -9.56 5.16
CA TYR A 59 0.47 -10.84 5.50
C TYR A 59 0.82 -10.93 6.98
N ASP A 60 1.40 -9.86 7.55
CA ASP A 60 1.72 -9.77 8.97
C ASP A 60 0.45 -9.86 9.85
N ALA A 61 -0.65 -9.23 9.42
CA ALA A 61 -1.94 -9.34 10.10
C ALA A 61 -2.46 -10.78 10.12
N LYS A 62 -2.36 -11.52 9.00
CA LYS A 62 -2.75 -12.94 8.92
C LYS A 62 -1.91 -13.81 9.85
N ILE A 63 -0.60 -13.57 9.93
CA ILE A 63 0.27 -14.29 10.87
C ILE A 63 -0.14 -14.00 12.32
N ALA A 64 -0.37 -12.73 12.65
CA ALA A 64 -0.79 -12.33 13.99
C ALA A 64 -2.15 -12.96 14.37
N GLU A 65 -3.08 -13.03 13.43
CA GLU A 65 -4.37 -13.69 13.62
C GLU A 65 -4.21 -15.19 13.86
N ALA A 66 -3.41 -15.89 13.04
CA ALA A 66 -3.15 -17.31 13.21
C ALA A 66 -2.50 -17.62 14.58
N ARG A 67 -1.53 -16.79 15.01
CA ARG A 67 -0.91 -16.90 16.34
C ARG A 67 -1.91 -16.69 17.46
N LEU A 68 -2.80 -15.71 17.33
CA LEU A 68 -3.85 -15.46 18.31
C LEU A 68 -4.80 -16.66 18.42
N ARG A 69 -5.26 -17.19 17.28
CA ARG A 69 -6.13 -18.39 17.22
C ARG A 69 -5.47 -19.60 17.89
N PHE A 70 -4.20 -19.85 17.60
CA PHE A 70 -3.45 -20.92 18.24
C PHE A 70 -3.34 -20.71 19.77
N ALA A 71 -3.04 -19.49 20.21
CA ALA A 71 -2.88 -19.18 21.64
C ALA A 71 -4.18 -19.32 22.44
N ILE A 72 -5.35 -19.08 21.82
CA ILE A 72 -6.66 -19.26 22.47
C ILE A 72 -7.21 -20.70 22.35
N GLY A 73 -6.40 -21.65 21.88
CA GLY A 73 -6.77 -23.06 21.78
C GLY A 73 -7.58 -23.44 20.54
N GLY A 74 -7.63 -22.56 19.54
CA GLY A 74 -8.18 -22.89 18.23
C GLY A 74 -7.22 -23.78 17.45
N ILE A 75 -7.66 -24.99 17.12
CA ILE A 75 -7.05 -25.86 16.12
C ILE A 75 -7.25 -25.24 14.74
#